data_AF-A0A259SQV9-F1
#
_entry.id   AF-A0A259SQV9-F1
#
_cell.length_a   1.000
_cell.length_b   1.000
_cell.length_c   1.000
_cell.angle_alpha   90.00
_cell.angle_beta   90.00
_cell.angle_gamma   90.00
#
_symmetry.space_group_name_H-M   'P 1'
#
loop_
_entity.id
_entity.type
_entity.pdbx_description
1 polymer ?
#
loop_
_entity_poly.entity_id
_entity_poly.type
_entity_poly.pdbx_seq_one_letter_code
_entity_poly.pdbx_strand_id
1 'polypeptide(L)'
;MTATSELIPAHPRPASTFPEDGRRLLVYVVYDPRGDIEDYIPYALRALRPHVSHILIVVNGALTEVGREKLAAVGDAVLEREDRGFDI
;
A
#
# COMPACT_ATOMS: atom_id res chain seq x y z
N MET A 1 16.22 -6.89 -37.22
CA MET A 1 15.07 -6.00 -36.99
C MET A 1 14.79 -5.99 -35.50
N THR A 2 15.38 -5.06 -34.77
CA THR A 2 15.18 -4.92 -33.33
C THR A 2 13.98 -4.02 -33.14
N ALA A 3 12.88 -4.55 -32.58
CA ALA A 3 11.70 -3.76 -32.28
C ALA A 3 12.03 -2.83 -31.10
N THR A 4 12.19 -1.55 -31.38
CA THR A 4 12.23 -0.49 -30.37
C THR A 4 10.85 -0.40 -29.75
N SER A 5 10.76 -0.68 -28.45
CA SER A 5 9.56 -0.41 -27.65
C SER A 5 9.38 1.10 -27.55
N GLU A 6 8.59 1.69 -28.44
CA GLU A 6 8.12 3.06 -28.28
C GLU A 6 7.15 3.14 -27.10
N LEU A 7 7.53 3.89 -26.07
CA LEU A 7 6.61 4.32 -25.03
C LEU A 7 5.56 5.22 -25.70
N ILE A 8 4.33 4.72 -25.88
CA ILE A 8 3.20 5.57 -26.27
C ILE A 8 2.93 6.49 -25.08
N PRO A 9 3.14 7.82 -25.18
CA PRO A 9 2.72 8.72 -24.13
C PRO A 9 1.19 8.69 -24.08
N ALA A 10 0.64 7.95 -23.12
CA ALA A 10 -0.78 8.02 -22.83
C ALA A 10 -1.12 9.49 -22.57
N HIS A 11 -2.07 10.04 -23.32
CA HIS A 11 -2.55 11.39 -23.07
C HIS A 11 -3.07 11.42 -21.62
N PRO A 12 -2.53 12.28 -20.74
CA PRO A 12 -2.99 12.31 -19.36
C PRO A 12 -4.47 12.69 -19.37
N ARG A 13 -5.31 11.84 -18.76
CA ARG A 13 -6.70 12.22 -18.53
C ARG A 13 -6.70 13.52 -17.71
N PRO A 14 -7.52 14.52 -18.06
CA PRO A 14 -7.66 15.70 -17.23
C PRO A 14 -8.06 15.28 -15.82
N ALA A 15 -7.41 15.87 -14.82
CA ALA A 15 -7.74 15.59 -13.43
C ALA A 15 -9.19 16.01 -13.16
N SER A 16 -10.02 15.08 -12.69
CA SER A 16 -11.34 15.41 -12.14
C SER A 16 -11.18 15.88 -10.70
N THR A 17 -12.08 16.77 -10.26
CA THR A 17 -12.19 17.10 -8.83
C THR A 17 -12.53 15.83 -8.04
N PHE A 18 -12.02 15.73 -6.82
CA PHE A 18 -12.40 14.66 -5.92
C PHE A 18 -13.86 14.88 -5.47
N PRO A 19 -14.74 13.86 -5.49
CA PRO A 19 -16.13 14.02 -5.08
C PRO A 19 -16.25 14.51 -3.63
N GLU A 20 -17.26 15.33 -3.33
CA GLU A 20 -17.51 15.85 -1.98
C GLU A 20 -17.77 14.74 -0.95
N ASP A 21 -18.45 13.68 -1.38
CA ASP A 21 -18.76 12.46 -0.62
C ASP A 21 -17.76 11.31 -0.89
N GLY A 22 -16.65 11.62 -1.59
CA GLY A 22 -15.65 10.64 -1.98
C GLY A 22 -14.98 10.00 -0.76
N ARG A 23 -14.85 8.67 -0.80
CA ARG A 23 -14.12 7.90 0.22
C ARG A 23 -12.74 7.53 -0.26
N ARG A 24 -11.73 7.81 0.56
CA ARG A 24 -10.32 7.55 0.25
C ARG A 24 -9.89 6.21 0.84
N LEU A 25 -9.42 5.30 0.01
CA LEU A 25 -8.74 4.08 0.42
C LEU A 25 -7.22 4.33 0.44
N LEU A 26 -6.58 4.06 1.57
CA LEU A 26 -5.13 3.92 1.65
C LEU A 26 -4.77 2.45 1.43
N VAL A 27 -3.96 2.18 0.40
CA VAL A 27 -3.29 0.90 0.25
C VAL A 27 -1.82 1.12 0.62
N TYR A 28 -1.37 0.48 1.69
CA TYR A 28 0.00 0.58 2.17
C TYR A 28 0.71 -0.77 1.98
N VAL A 29 1.71 -0.80 1.12
CA VAL A 29 2.47 -2.03 0.84
C VAL A 29 3.76 -2.00 1.68
N VAL A 30 4.06 -3.10 2.35
CA VAL A 30 5.28 -3.28 3.13
C VAL A 30 5.88 -4.66 2.89
N TYR A 31 7.19 -4.73 2.94
CA TYR A 31 7.96 -5.96 2.96
C TYR A 31 9.13 -5.80 3.92
N ASP A 32 9.30 -6.80 4.80
CA ASP A 32 10.52 -7.00 5.57
C ASP A 32 10.90 -8.49 5.48
N PRO A 33 12.14 -8.84 5.10
CA PRO A 33 12.56 -10.24 4.97
C PRO A 33 12.56 -11.02 6.30
N ARG A 34 12.55 -10.34 7.44
CA ARG A 34 12.43 -10.92 8.79
C ARG A 34 10.99 -11.00 9.26
N GLY A 35 10.05 -10.39 8.53
CA GLY A 35 8.64 -10.32 8.88
C GLY A 35 8.32 -9.30 9.97
N ASP A 36 9.28 -8.46 10.34
CA ASP A 36 9.12 -7.43 11.36
C ASP A 36 8.50 -6.15 10.79
N ILE A 37 7.96 -5.33 11.69
CA ILE A 37 7.36 -4.04 11.36
C ILE A 37 8.04 -2.95 12.17
N GLU A 38 8.75 -2.09 11.44
CA GLU A 38 9.44 -0.94 11.99
C GLU A 38 8.44 0.12 12.51
N ASP A 39 8.81 0.79 13.60
CA ASP A 39 7.88 1.68 14.34
C ASP A 39 7.43 2.92 13.55
N TYR A 40 8.19 3.30 12.52
CA TYR A 40 7.80 4.39 11.63
C TYR A 40 6.53 4.07 10.83
N ILE A 41 6.24 2.78 10.58
CA ILE A 41 5.07 2.36 9.79
C ILE A 41 3.78 2.66 10.57
N PRO A 42 3.56 2.15 11.80
CA PRO A 42 2.41 2.56 12.61
C PRO A 42 2.32 4.06 12.86
N TYR A 43 3.47 4.73 13.01
CA TYR A 43 3.50 6.19 13.15
C TYR A 43 2.91 6.89 11.91
N ALA A 44 3.36 6.52 10.71
CA ALA A 44 2.87 7.09 9.46
C ALA A 44 1.38 6.79 9.22
N LEU A 45 0.95 5.54 9.45
CA LEU A 45 -0.43 5.13 9.26
C LEU A 45 -1.40 5.88 10.20
N ARG A 46 -0.99 6.12 11.46
CA ARG A 46 -1.77 6.95 12.39
C ARG A 46 -1.89 8.40 11.91
N ALA A 47 -0.82 8.97 11.36
CA ALA A 47 -0.85 10.32 10.81
C ALA A 47 -1.77 10.45 9.57
N LEU A 48 -1.87 9.38 8.77
CA LEU A 48 -2.74 9.34 7.59
C LEU A 48 -4.20 9.03 7.91
N ARG A 49 -4.48 8.40 9.06
CA ARG A 49 -5.83 7.97 9.45
C ARG A 49 -6.92 9.04 9.33
N PRO A 50 -6.72 10.31 9.72
CA PRO A 50 -7.76 11.34 9.60
C PRO A 50 -8.14 11.69 8.16
N HIS A 51 -7.34 11.27 7.17
CA HIS A 51 -7.50 11.65 5.76
C HIS A 51 -8.10 10.54 4.90
N VAL A 52 -8.36 9.36 5.48
CA VAL A 52 -8.76 8.16 4.74
C VAL A 52 -9.93 7.46 5.42
N SER A 53 -10.77 6.84 4.61
CA SER A 53 -11.94 6.11 5.07
C SER A 53 -11.61 4.65 5.42
N HIS A 54 -10.52 4.12 4.84
CA HIS A 54 -10.09 2.74 5.05
C HIS A 54 -8.59 2.61 4.78
N ILE A 55 -7.93 1.72 5.53
CA ILE A 55 -6.51 1.38 5.41
C ILE A 55 -6.41 -0.13 5.18
N LEU A 56 -6.04 -0.49 3.95
CA LEU A 56 -5.61 -1.84 3.59
C LEU A 56 -4.08 -1.89 3.63
N ILE A 57 -3.53 -2.77 4.45
CA ILE A 57 -2.09 -3.02 4.52
C ILE A 57 -1.81 -4.32 3.78
N VAL A 58 -0.93 -4.26 2.79
CA VAL A 58 -0.49 -5.42 2.03
C VAL A 58 0.92 -5.75 2.48
N VAL A 59 1.11 -6.98 2.95
CA VAL A 59 2.42 -7.51 3.32
C VAL A 59 2.83 -8.52 2.27
N ASN A 60 3.91 -8.22 1.56
CA ASN A 60 4.57 -9.21 0.72
C ASN A 60 5.47 -10.03 1.63
N GLY A 61 5.27 -11.34 1.74
CA GLY A 61 5.95 -12.19 2.72
C GLY A 61 5.13 -12.44 3.99
N ALA A 62 5.77 -13.04 4.99
CA ALA A 62 5.13 -13.44 6.24
C ALA A 62 5.42 -12.46 7.36
N LEU A 63 4.45 -12.22 8.24
CA LEU A 63 4.64 -11.43 9.46
C LEU A 63 5.07 -12.29 10.65
N THR A 64 5.90 -11.71 11.52
CA THR A 64 6.01 -12.15 12.90
C THR A 64 4.72 -11.83 13.66
N GLU A 65 4.48 -12.49 14.80
CA GLU A 65 3.29 -12.19 15.62
C GLU A 65 3.29 -10.73 16.10
N VAL A 66 4.46 -10.22 16.50
CA VAL A 66 4.64 -8.80 16.87
C VAL A 66 4.35 -7.89 15.68
N GLY A 67 4.81 -8.24 14.48
CA GLY A 67 4.49 -7.49 13.26
C GLY A 67 2.99 -7.45 12.98
N ARG A 68 2.31 -8.60 13.12
CA ARG A 68 0.86 -8.73 12.97
C ARG A 68 0.09 -7.84 13.95
N GLU A 69 0.46 -7.87 15.24
CA GLU A 69 -0.15 -7.03 16.27
C GLU A 69 0.04 -5.53 15.98
N LYS A 70 1.26 -5.13 15.58
CA LYS A 70 1.54 -3.72 15.23
C LYS A 70 0.66 -3.23 14.09
N LEU A 71 0.45 -4.03 13.04
CA LEU A 71 -0.37 -3.66 11.90
C LEU A 71 -1.87 -3.70 12.21
N ALA A 72 -2.33 -4.70 12.97
CA ALA A 72 -3.72 -4.80 13.39
C ALA A 72 -4.20 -3.60 14.22
N ALA A 73 -3.28 -2.94 14.93
CA ALA A 73 -3.58 -1.74 15.71
C ALA A 73 -3.80 -0.46 14.87
N VAL A 74 -3.43 -0.47 13.59
CA VAL A 74 -3.45 0.75 12.73
C VAL A 74 -4.12 0.56 11.36
N GLY A 75 -4.27 -0.68 10.89
CA GLY A 75 -4.97 -1.02 9.65
C GLY A 75 -6.40 -1.49 9.92
N ASP A 76 -7.29 -1.29 8.94
CA ASP A 76 -8.62 -1.90 8.98
C ASP A 76 -8.59 -3.33 8.40
N ALA A 77 -7.64 -3.61 7.51
CA ALA A 77 -7.38 -4.94 6.95
C ALA A 77 -5.88 -5.14 6.70
N VAL A 78 -5.41 -6.37 6.90
CA VAL A 78 -4.04 -6.80 6.60
C VAL A 78 -4.12 -8.01 5.66
N LEU A 79 -3.44 -7.92 4.52
CA LEU A 79 -3.36 -8.96 3.51
C LEU A 79 -1.91 -9.43 3.38
N GLU A 80 -1.60 -10.61 3.88
CA GLU A 80 -0.34 -11.29 3.59
C GLU A 80 -0.43 -11.99 2.23
N ARG A 81 0.54 -11.76 1.35
CA ARG A 81 0.68 -12.41 0.04
C ARG A 81 2.08 -12.96 -0.16
N GLU A 82 2.20 -13.99 -0.99
CA GLU A 82 3.51 -14.45 -1.43
C GLU A 82 4.25 -13.33 -2.17
N ASP A 83 5.55 -13.16 -1.89
CA ASP A 83 6.42 -12.25 -2.62
C ASP A 83 6.82 -12.87 -3.97
N ARG A 84 5.89 -12.80 -4.93
CA ARG A 84 6.06 -13.30 -6.30
C ARG A 84 5.62 -12.24 -7.30
N GLY A 85 6.47 -12.00 -8.30
CA GLY A 85 6.15 -11.16 -9.45
C GLY A 85 6.99 -9.88 -9.59
N PHE A 86 7.70 -9.45 -8.53
CA PHE A 86 8.47 -8.18 -8.50
C PHE A 86 7.66 -7.00 -9.08
N ASP A 87 6.37 -6.96 -8.77
CA ASP A 87 5.38 -6.03 -9.28
C ASP A 87 5.41 -4.65 -8.60
N ILE A 88 6.35 -4.44 -7.66
CA ILE A 88 6.47 -3.27 -6.77
C ILE A 88 7.94 -2.94 -6.52
#